data_AF-A0A8H9FTI4-F1
#
_entry.id   AF-A0A8H9FTI4-F1
#
_cell.length_a   1.000
_cell.length_b   1.000
_cell.length_c   1.000
_cell.angle_alpha   90.00
_cell.angle_beta   90.00
_cell.angle_gamma   90.00
#
_symmetry.space_group_name_H-M   'P 1'
#
loop_
_entity.id
_entity.type
_entity.pdbx_description
1 polymer ?
#
loop_
_entity_poly.entity_id
_entity_poly.type
_entity_poly.pdbx_seq_one_letter_code
_entity_poly.pdbx_strand_id
1 'polypeptide(L)'
;MVDPEELFRDLVSGNPSTVRGQADTVGDAMKKVNEASSRVEEAADRPRWTSAASAGYKVRTAGVSQGIEVNYFVLGRIQTALRTAASQCSSMETRARNVIDHWRNRPAGLNTVVEDLLALVVHSALVQVSADYNADLATVAAFAQGEKIDTDELDADTREWLKRGMDKTADWLLEHGGGLGPLIANLGVSGDTRGLIPQGLGIDPTTGWIIQTSYSKDGDQLSVLSMVDPKTGREMVDVELGGYGDIPTPDHAGGVASDGKYTYVTSSGNPSHVFTYLTSDLRKGGDEPVAPIGKPTEIEDGAGAYGTLKDGALYVGTHSKDIGGGGNAYDGEDDDGRLYRYLPNGSGGWIRDMGFGGGAGYVHTPPQAQGVVVRDGEYVFSTSLGRDKAGRLIVQERQDDEPGNGERGDAFELPYMSEGVIELDGEILTTYESGADHYGPDGSDDEDLWANPYMTRTSLEALGLSEDIDVDPESLKGAAKDLETAAGPLTRAANIVGGITVSAGDLGKVSAASTFATAVNTELGRSETSLDTGAKAVERTSAMLTGNARTYTNTDDWAADSIHRPGMP
;
A
#
# COMPACT_ATOMS: atom_id res chain seq x y z
N MET A 1 -57.94 -9.87 12.68
CA MET A 1 -57.27 -10.25 13.94
C MET A 1 -55.82 -10.49 13.59
N VAL A 2 -54.89 -9.83 14.26
CA VAL A 2 -53.46 -10.03 14.05
C VAL A 2 -53.07 -11.31 14.78
N ASP A 3 -52.47 -12.28 14.09
CA ASP A 3 -51.99 -13.51 14.73
C ASP A 3 -50.48 -13.41 14.99
N PRO A 4 -50.04 -13.27 16.26
CA PRO A 4 -48.62 -13.21 16.60
C PRO A 4 -47.85 -14.47 16.20
N GLU A 5 -48.51 -15.62 16.05
CA GLU A 5 -47.87 -16.90 15.69
C GLU A 5 -47.32 -16.89 14.26
N GLU A 6 -47.91 -16.12 13.35
CA GLU A 6 -47.43 -16.01 11.97
C GLU A 6 -46.07 -15.31 11.92
N LEU A 7 -45.97 -14.11 12.51
CA LEU A 7 -44.71 -13.37 12.58
C LEU A 7 -43.65 -14.10 13.40
N PHE A 8 -44.04 -14.73 14.51
CA PHE A 8 -43.12 -15.58 15.28
C PHE A 8 -42.54 -16.71 14.43
N ARG A 9 -43.39 -17.43 13.67
CA ARG A 9 -42.97 -18.53 12.80
C ARG A 9 -42.00 -18.07 11.72
N ASP A 10 -42.24 -16.91 11.14
CA ASP A 10 -41.37 -16.33 10.12
C ASP A 10 -40.01 -15.93 10.69
N LEU A 11 -39.98 -15.32 11.88
CA LEU A 11 -38.74 -14.98 12.60
C LEU A 11 -37.91 -16.23 12.92
N VAL A 12 -38.50 -17.25 13.55
CA VAL A 12 -37.76 -18.45 13.99
C VAL A 12 -37.58 -19.53 12.91
N SER A 13 -37.86 -19.20 11.65
CA SER A 13 -37.70 -20.14 10.53
C SER A 13 -36.25 -20.35 10.08
N GLY A 14 -35.31 -19.57 10.63
CA GLY A 14 -33.89 -19.63 10.32
C GLY A 14 -33.20 -20.91 10.79
N ASN A 15 -31.98 -21.11 10.31
CA ASN A 15 -31.09 -22.19 10.68
C ASN A 15 -29.66 -21.65 10.95
N PRO A 16 -29.42 -21.06 12.13
CA PRO A 16 -28.11 -20.52 12.48
C PRO A 16 -27.00 -21.58 12.55
N SER A 17 -27.35 -22.87 12.66
CA SER A 17 -26.35 -23.95 12.62
C SER A 17 -25.77 -24.16 11.23
N THR A 18 -26.59 -24.05 10.18
CA THR A 18 -26.14 -24.06 8.79
C THR A 18 -25.16 -22.90 8.51
N VAL A 19 -25.51 -21.69 8.96
CA VAL A 19 -24.67 -20.49 8.76
C VAL A 19 -23.31 -20.63 9.47
N ARG A 20 -23.27 -21.22 10.68
CA ARG A 20 -21.98 -21.54 11.35
C ARG A 20 -21.18 -22.58 10.58
N GLY A 21 -21.82 -23.62 10.05
CA GLY A 21 -21.15 -24.63 9.22
C GLY A 21 -20.52 -24.03 7.96
N GLN A 22 -21.18 -23.04 7.34
CA GLN A 22 -20.60 -22.27 6.24
C GLN A 22 -19.38 -21.47 6.70
N ALA A 23 -19.44 -20.81 7.86
CA ALA A 23 -18.29 -20.09 8.43
C ALA A 23 -17.10 -21.01 8.74
N ASP A 24 -17.36 -22.24 9.22
CA ASP A 24 -16.32 -23.24 9.44
C ASP A 24 -15.70 -23.69 8.10
N THR A 25 -16.53 -23.86 7.06
CA THR A 25 -16.09 -24.18 5.70
C THR A 25 -15.20 -23.07 5.10
N VAL A 26 -15.54 -21.78 5.32
CA VAL A 26 -14.66 -20.65 4.97
C VAL A 26 -13.32 -20.75 5.71
N GLY A 27 -13.34 -21.11 6.99
CA GLY A 27 -12.12 -21.32 7.79
C GLY A 27 -11.22 -22.43 7.24
N ASP A 28 -11.80 -23.49 6.67
CA ASP A 28 -11.04 -24.54 6.01
C ASP A 28 -10.43 -24.07 4.68
N ALA A 29 -11.12 -23.21 3.92
CA ALA A 29 -10.54 -22.55 2.75
C ALA A 29 -9.36 -21.65 3.14
N MET A 30 -9.50 -20.85 4.19
CA MET A 30 -8.41 -19.98 4.70
C MET A 30 -7.14 -20.78 5.05
N LYS A 31 -7.28 -21.95 5.67
CA LYS A 31 -6.12 -22.84 5.94
C LYS A 31 -5.41 -23.24 4.64
N LYS A 32 -6.14 -23.45 3.55
CA LYS A 32 -5.58 -23.79 2.24
C LYS A 32 -4.93 -22.59 1.56
N VAL A 33 -5.49 -21.39 1.70
CA VAL A 33 -4.88 -20.14 1.26
C VAL A 33 -3.57 -19.88 2.00
N ASN A 34 -3.55 -20.05 3.33
CA ASN A 34 -2.32 -19.91 4.13
C ASN A 34 -1.26 -20.97 3.77
N GLU A 35 -1.68 -22.23 3.55
CA GLU A 35 -0.78 -23.28 3.04
C GLU A 35 -0.16 -22.91 1.69
N ALA A 36 -0.90 -22.23 0.81
CA ALA A 36 -0.36 -21.73 -0.46
C ALA A 36 0.60 -20.56 -0.26
N SER A 37 0.25 -19.59 0.59
CA SER A 37 1.05 -18.40 0.89
C SER A 37 2.47 -18.79 1.30
N SER A 38 2.60 -19.64 2.32
CA SER A 38 3.91 -20.11 2.80
C SER A 38 4.73 -20.82 1.71
N ARG A 39 4.09 -21.55 0.79
CA ARG A 39 4.79 -22.24 -0.30
C ARG A 39 5.23 -21.28 -1.41
N VAL A 40 4.47 -20.24 -1.68
CA VAL A 40 4.87 -19.19 -2.63
C VAL A 40 6.05 -18.42 -2.07
N GLU A 41 6.06 -18.12 -0.77
CA GLU A 41 7.21 -17.49 -0.08
C GLU A 41 8.45 -18.37 -0.15
N GLU A 42 8.34 -19.66 0.22
CA GLU A 42 9.45 -20.62 0.09
C GLU A 42 9.99 -20.69 -1.34
N ALA A 43 9.11 -20.64 -2.35
CA ALA A 43 9.51 -20.63 -3.74
C ALA A 43 10.15 -19.31 -4.18
N ALA A 44 9.71 -18.17 -3.65
CA ALA A 44 10.24 -16.85 -3.99
C ALA A 44 11.71 -16.70 -3.56
N ASP A 45 12.07 -17.24 -2.40
CA ASP A 45 13.42 -17.13 -1.83
C ASP A 45 14.42 -18.17 -2.36
N ARG A 46 13.92 -19.18 -3.10
CA ARG A 46 14.73 -20.31 -3.52
C ARG A 46 15.73 -20.03 -4.66
N PRO A 47 15.41 -19.21 -5.68
CA PRO A 47 16.33 -18.93 -6.77
C PRO A 47 17.61 -18.24 -6.32
N ARG A 48 18.76 -18.75 -6.76
CA ARG A 48 20.01 -17.99 -6.83
C ARG A 48 20.13 -17.47 -8.24
N TRP A 49 19.62 -16.26 -8.44
CA TRP A 49 19.43 -15.70 -9.77
C TRP A 49 19.46 -14.17 -9.74
N THR A 50 20.46 -13.57 -10.36
CA THR A 50 20.57 -12.13 -10.63
C THR A 50 20.44 -11.92 -12.14
N SER A 51 19.33 -11.33 -12.58
CA SER A 51 19.14 -10.81 -13.94
C SER A 51 17.84 -10.00 -14.00
N ALA A 52 17.65 -9.27 -15.10
CA ALA A 52 16.35 -8.76 -15.54
C ALA A 52 15.16 -9.70 -15.27
N ALA A 53 15.29 -10.95 -15.72
CA ALA A 53 14.24 -11.94 -15.60
C ALA A 53 14.04 -12.44 -14.14
N SER A 54 15.04 -12.28 -13.26
CA SER A 54 14.94 -12.59 -11.84
C SER A 54 14.19 -11.51 -11.05
N ALA A 55 14.37 -10.23 -11.42
CA ALA A 55 13.54 -9.13 -10.91
C ALA A 55 12.08 -9.33 -11.29
N GLY A 56 11.79 -9.61 -12.57
CA GLY A 56 10.44 -9.94 -13.01
C GLY A 56 9.85 -11.17 -12.32
N TYR A 57 10.68 -12.15 -11.91
CA TYR A 57 10.23 -13.28 -11.10
C TYR A 57 9.83 -12.85 -9.69
N LYS A 58 10.68 -12.08 -8.98
CA LYS A 58 10.38 -11.57 -7.64
C LYS A 58 9.10 -10.74 -7.63
N VAL A 59 8.91 -9.87 -8.64
CA VAL A 59 7.67 -9.08 -8.81
C VAL A 59 6.46 -9.99 -8.99
N ARG A 60 6.56 -11.02 -9.84
CA ARG A 60 5.45 -11.98 -10.05
C ARG A 60 5.12 -12.77 -8.79
N THR A 61 6.13 -13.25 -8.05
CA THR A 61 5.88 -13.98 -6.79
C THR A 61 5.34 -13.07 -5.69
N ALA A 62 5.80 -11.82 -5.62
CA ALA A 62 5.27 -10.81 -4.69
C ALA A 62 3.80 -10.47 -5.03
N GLY A 63 3.48 -10.25 -6.31
CA GLY A 63 2.10 -9.99 -6.75
C GLY A 63 1.17 -11.19 -6.50
N VAL A 64 1.66 -12.42 -6.71
CA VAL A 64 0.92 -13.63 -6.34
C VAL A 64 0.71 -13.70 -4.82
N SER A 65 1.76 -13.47 -4.02
CA SER A 65 1.69 -13.50 -2.55
C SER A 65 0.69 -12.46 -2.03
N GLN A 66 0.77 -11.22 -2.52
CA GLN A 66 -0.19 -10.16 -2.21
C GLN A 66 -1.62 -10.55 -2.58
N GLY A 67 -1.84 -11.13 -3.76
CA GLY A 67 -3.14 -11.64 -4.18
C GLY A 67 -3.68 -12.74 -3.25
N ILE A 68 -2.82 -13.62 -2.76
CA ILE A 68 -3.17 -14.68 -1.78
C ILE A 68 -3.58 -14.06 -0.43
N GLU A 69 -2.83 -13.08 0.07
CA GLU A 69 -3.11 -12.39 1.34
C GLU A 69 -4.42 -11.58 1.29
N VAL A 70 -4.69 -10.89 0.18
CA VAL A 70 -5.97 -10.19 -0.03
C VAL A 70 -7.14 -11.17 0.07
N ASN A 71 -7.04 -12.35 -0.56
CA ASN A 71 -8.06 -13.39 -0.45
C ASN A 71 -8.18 -13.93 0.98
N TYR A 72 -7.06 -14.12 1.69
CA TYR A 72 -7.08 -14.56 3.09
C TYR A 72 -7.86 -13.57 3.98
N PHE A 73 -7.64 -12.27 3.79
CA PHE A 73 -8.35 -11.22 4.51
C PHE A 73 -9.85 -11.20 4.19
N VAL A 74 -10.22 -11.22 2.90
CA VAL A 74 -11.62 -11.23 2.47
C VAL A 74 -12.36 -12.45 3.04
N LEU A 75 -11.74 -13.64 3.00
CA LEU A 75 -12.32 -14.85 3.60
C LEU A 75 -12.45 -14.74 5.12
N GLY A 76 -11.47 -14.15 5.82
CA GLY A 76 -11.56 -13.89 7.27
C GLY A 76 -12.71 -12.95 7.64
N ARG A 77 -12.93 -11.91 6.83
CA ARG A 77 -14.06 -10.98 6.94
C ARG A 77 -15.39 -11.71 6.74
N ILE A 78 -15.52 -12.50 5.68
CA ILE A 78 -16.72 -13.31 5.39
C ILE A 78 -16.99 -14.31 6.52
N GLN A 79 -15.98 -15.03 7.01
CA GLN A 79 -16.13 -15.96 8.14
C GLN A 79 -16.68 -15.24 9.38
N THR A 80 -16.13 -14.07 9.69
CA THR A 80 -16.57 -13.25 10.83
C THR A 80 -18.00 -12.77 10.65
N ALA A 81 -18.36 -12.31 9.45
CA ALA A 81 -19.72 -11.92 9.11
C ALA A 81 -20.72 -13.07 9.31
N LEU A 82 -20.40 -14.27 8.81
CA LEU A 82 -21.24 -15.47 8.97
C LEU A 82 -21.41 -15.87 10.45
N ARG A 83 -20.34 -15.88 11.24
CA ARG A 83 -20.42 -16.19 12.68
C ARG A 83 -21.29 -15.18 13.42
N THR A 84 -21.13 -13.89 13.11
CA THR A 84 -21.92 -12.82 13.71
C THR A 84 -23.39 -12.94 13.33
N ALA A 85 -23.71 -13.13 12.04
CA ALA A 85 -25.08 -13.32 11.57
C ALA A 85 -25.77 -14.53 12.23
N ALA A 86 -25.05 -15.66 12.34
CA ALA A 86 -25.58 -16.85 13.03
C ALA A 86 -25.85 -16.60 14.53
N SER A 87 -24.97 -15.84 15.19
CA SER A 87 -25.17 -15.42 16.58
C SER A 87 -26.41 -14.53 16.73
N GLN A 88 -26.57 -13.56 15.83
CA GLN A 88 -27.71 -12.65 15.85
C GLN A 88 -29.04 -13.36 15.57
N CYS A 89 -29.05 -14.33 14.65
CA CYS A 89 -30.21 -15.18 14.40
C CYS A 89 -30.61 -15.96 15.66
N SER A 90 -29.66 -16.59 16.38
CA SER A 90 -29.95 -17.29 17.65
C SER A 90 -30.42 -16.34 18.77
N SER A 91 -29.86 -15.13 18.83
CA SER A 91 -30.30 -14.10 19.78
C SER A 91 -31.73 -13.64 19.48
N MET A 92 -32.04 -13.38 18.22
CA MET A 92 -33.39 -13.06 17.75
C MET A 92 -34.38 -14.18 18.08
N GLU A 93 -34.05 -15.45 17.81
CA GLU A 93 -34.92 -16.59 18.15
C GLU A 93 -35.26 -16.64 19.64
N THR A 94 -34.26 -16.39 20.50
CA THR A 94 -34.44 -16.36 21.95
C THR A 94 -35.36 -15.21 22.37
N ARG A 95 -35.14 -14.00 21.83
CA ARG A 95 -36.01 -12.84 22.07
C ARG A 95 -37.45 -13.10 21.60
N ALA A 96 -37.63 -13.64 20.40
CA ALA A 96 -38.94 -13.96 19.84
C ALA A 96 -39.69 -15.02 20.66
N ARG A 97 -38.99 -16.04 21.18
CA ARG A 97 -39.57 -17.06 22.08
C ARG A 97 -40.07 -16.45 23.39
N ASN A 98 -39.26 -15.60 24.01
CA ASN A 98 -39.66 -14.90 25.23
C ASN A 98 -40.92 -14.04 25.02
N VAL A 99 -41.02 -13.39 23.86
CA VAL A 99 -42.21 -12.58 23.52
C VAL A 99 -43.44 -13.45 23.27
N ILE A 100 -43.35 -14.49 22.42
CA ILE A 100 -44.52 -15.34 22.07
C ILE A 100 -45.05 -16.15 23.27
N ASP A 101 -44.21 -16.45 24.25
CA ASP A 101 -44.63 -17.20 25.44
C ASP A 101 -45.70 -16.44 26.25
N HIS A 102 -45.75 -15.11 26.18
CA HIS A 102 -46.83 -14.32 26.78
C HIS A 102 -48.18 -14.57 26.09
N TRP A 103 -48.17 -14.80 24.78
CA TRP A 103 -49.36 -15.15 24.00
C TRP A 103 -49.81 -16.60 24.24
N ARG A 104 -48.84 -17.53 24.28
CA ARG A 104 -49.11 -18.96 24.45
C ARG A 104 -49.57 -19.34 25.86
N ASN A 105 -49.05 -18.66 26.88
CA ASN A 105 -49.39 -18.89 28.28
C ASN A 105 -50.54 -18.00 28.80
N ARG A 106 -51.31 -17.38 27.89
CA ARG A 106 -52.42 -16.51 28.27
C ARG A 106 -53.53 -17.30 28.99
N PRO A 107 -54.27 -16.67 29.92
CA PRO A 107 -55.42 -17.31 30.57
C PRO A 107 -56.48 -17.80 29.57
N ALA A 108 -57.05 -18.98 29.81
CA ALA A 108 -58.18 -19.47 29.02
C ALA A 108 -59.46 -18.67 29.32
N GLY A 109 -60.29 -18.41 28.30
CA GLY A 109 -61.59 -17.76 28.46
C GLY A 109 -61.53 -16.23 28.60
N LEU A 110 -60.48 -15.58 28.09
CA LEU A 110 -60.43 -14.12 27.99
C LEU A 110 -61.60 -13.59 27.15
N ASN A 111 -62.05 -12.37 27.48
CA ASN A 111 -62.95 -11.62 26.60
C ASN A 111 -62.24 -11.31 25.28
N THR A 112 -62.95 -11.40 24.16
CA THR A 112 -62.41 -11.17 22.81
C THR A 112 -61.65 -9.85 22.66
N VAL A 113 -62.12 -8.76 23.29
CA VAL A 113 -61.42 -7.45 23.25
C VAL A 113 -60.07 -7.50 23.97
N VAL A 114 -59.99 -8.22 25.09
CA VAL A 114 -58.73 -8.36 25.86
C VAL A 114 -57.76 -9.29 25.13
N GLU A 115 -58.27 -10.34 24.50
CA GLU A 115 -57.47 -11.24 23.67
C GLU A 115 -56.89 -10.53 22.44
N ASP A 116 -57.70 -9.71 21.75
CA ASP A 116 -57.26 -8.89 20.62
C ASP A 116 -56.18 -7.86 21.01
N LEU A 117 -56.33 -7.20 22.17
CA LEU A 117 -55.34 -6.26 22.68
C LEU A 117 -54.02 -6.97 23.04
N LEU A 118 -54.09 -8.15 23.66
CA LEU A 118 -52.89 -8.93 23.95
C LEU A 118 -52.19 -9.37 22.67
N ALA A 119 -52.94 -9.84 21.67
CA ALA A 119 -52.41 -10.20 20.35
C ALA A 119 -51.67 -9.02 19.71
N LEU A 120 -52.25 -7.82 19.76
CA LEU A 120 -51.64 -6.61 19.21
C LEU A 120 -50.32 -6.24 19.93
N VAL A 121 -50.29 -6.31 21.26
CA VAL A 121 -49.08 -6.01 22.06
C VAL A 121 -47.96 -7.00 21.76
N VAL A 122 -48.27 -8.31 21.74
CA VAL A 122 -47.27 -9.35 21.44
C VAL A 122 -46.77 -9.20 20.00
N HIS A 123 -47.66 -8.96 19.04
CA HIS A 123 -47.27 -8.72 17.65
C HIS A 123 -46.36 -7.49 17.52
N SER A 124 -46.68 -6.38 18.18
CA SER A 124 -45.83 -5.17 18.18
C SER A 124 -44.44 -5.43 18.77
N ALA A 125 -44.35 -6.23 19.83
CA ALA A 125 -43.07 -6.63 20.40
C ALA A 125 -42.25 -7.53 19.45
N LEU A 126 -42.89 -8.45 18.73
CA LEU A 126 -42.23 -9.25 17.70
C LEU A 126 -41.77 -8.40 16.51
N VAL A 127 -42.54 -7.37 16.11
CA VAL A 127 -42.11 -6.40 15.08
C VAL A 127 -40.84 -5.67 15.52
N GLN A 128 -40.73 -5.25 16.79
CA GLN A 128 -39.51 -4.62 17.30
C GLN A 128 -38.32 -5.60 17.26
N VAL A 129 -38.50 -6.85 17.68
CA VAL A 129 -37.46 -7.88 17.59
C VAL A 129 -37.01 -8.07 16.13
N SER A 130 -37.94 -8.05 15.18
CA SER A 130 -37.63 -8.11 13.75
C SER A 130 -36.85 -6.88 13.28
N ALA A 131 -37.21 -5.68 13.73
CA ALA A 131 -36.56 -4.43 13.33
C ALA A 131 -35.10 -4.38 13.81
N ASP A 132 -34.86 -4.71 15.09
CA ASP A 132 -33.52 -4.77 15.67
C ASP A 132 -32.63 -5.76 14.90
N TYR A 133 -33.15 -6.97 14.64
CA TYR A 133 -32.41 -8.00 13.92
C TYR A 133 -32.14 -7.62 12.45
N ASN A 134 -33.05 -6.91 11.79
CA ASN A 134 -32.79 -6.37 10.45
C ASN A 134 -31.65 -5.34 10.45
N ALA A 135 -31.59 -4.46 11.45
CA ALA A 135 -30.51 -3.49 11.57
C ALA A 135 -29.16 -4.16 11.84
N ASP A 136 -29.14 -5.18 12.71
CA ASP A 136 -27.96 -6.00 12.96
C ASP A 136 -27.47 -6.67 11.66
N LEU A 137 -28.36 -7.35 10.93
CA LEU A 137 -27.98 -8.02 9.67
C LEU A 137 -27.49 -7.05 8.59
N ALA A 138 -28.09 -5.87 8.47
CA ALA A 138 -27.64 -4.85 7.52
C ALA A 138 -26.21 -4.38 7.85
N THR A 139 -25.91 -4.17 9.13
CA THR A 139 -24.56 -3.80 9.59
C THR A 139 -23.54 -4.88 9.25
N VAL A 140 -23.89 -6.15 9.49
CA VAL A 140 -23.00 -7.27 9.18
C VAL A 140 -22.84 -7.44 7.66
N ALA A 141 -23.86 -7.14 6.86
CA ALA A 141 -23.78 -7.17 5.40
C ALA A 141 -22.80 -6.12 4.85
N ALA A 142 -22.85 -4.88 5.34
CA ALA A 142 -21.90 -3.82 4.99
C ALA A 142 -20.46 -4.23 5.37
N PHE A 143 -20.26 -4.75 6.58
CA PHE A 143 -18.97 -5.30 7.00
C PHE A 143 -18.49 -6.42 6.07
N ALA A 144 -19.38 -7.31 5.62
CA ALA A 144 -19.02 -8.39 4.71
C ALA A 144 -18.52 -7.89 3.34
N GLN A 145 -18.91 -6.69 2.90
CA GLN A 145 -18.52 -6.08 1.62
C GLN A 145 -17.18 -5.33 1.66
N GLY A 146 -16.69 -4.95 2.84
CA GLY A 146 -15.35 -4.39 2.99
C GLY A 146 -15.17 -2.96 2.55
N GLU A 147 -16.18 -2.12 2.69
CA GLU A 147 -16.07 -0.70 2.40
C GLU A 147 -14.94 -0.05 3.24
N LYS A 148 -13.89 0.43 2.55
CA LYS A 148 -13.05 1.58 2.91
C LYS A 148 -12.25 2.09 1.69
N ILE A 149 -12.91 2.85 0.83
CA ILE A 149 -12.81 4.31 0.75
C ILE A 149 -14.28 4.73 0.71
N ASP A 150 -14.73 5.56 1.65
CA ASP A 150 -16.09 6.08 1.55
C ASP A 150 -16.11 7.17 0.48
N THR A 151 -16.14 6.75 -0.79
CA THR A 151 -16.22 7.68 -1.92
C THR A 151 -17.54 8.46 -1.91
N ASP A 152 -18.52 8.09 -1.08
CA ASP A 152 -19.78 8.80 -0.89
C ASP A 152 -19.65 10.00 0.07
N GLU A 153 -18.54 10.10 0.82
CA GLU A 153 -18.14 11.32 1.54
C GLU A 153 -17.37 12.33 0.67
N LEU A 154 -16.81 11.89 -0.46
CA LEU A 154 -16.15 12.76 -1.44
C LEU A 154 -17.19 13.45 -2.34
N ASP A 155 -16.97 14.74 -2.62
CA ASP A 155 -17.78 15.45 -3.60
C ASP A 155 -17.57 14.91 -5.03
N ALA A 156 -18.48 15.27 -5.94
CA ALA A 156 -18.50 14.72 -7.29
C ALA A 156 -17.23 15.06 -8.09
N ASP A 157 -16.66 16.24 -7.88
CA ASP A 157 -15.52 16.74 -8.64
C ASP A 157 -14.25 16.00 -8.17
N THR A 158 -14.06 15.84 -6.85
CA THR A 158 -12.97 15.05 -6.26
C THR A 158 -13.02 13.58 -6.70
N ARG A 159 -14.21 12.98 -6.78
CA ARG A 159 -14.38 11.61 -7.25
C ARG A 159 -14.03 11.44 -8.73
N GLU A 160 -14.42 12.39 -9.57
CA GLU A 160 -14.08 12.37 -10.99
C GLU A 160 -12.58 12.57 -11.21
N TRP A 161 -11.96 13.49 -10.47
CA TRP A 161 -10.52 13.73 -10.48
C TRP A 161 -9.72 12.48 -10.10
N LEU A 162 -10.08 11.81 -8.99
CA LEU A 162 -9.46 10.56 -8.56
C LEU A 162 -9.60 9.46 -9.62
N LYS A 163 -10.79 9.32 -10.22
CA LYS A 163 -11.03 8.32 -11.26
C LYS A 163 -10.13 8.55 -12.49
N ARG A 164 -10.07 9.79 -12.99
CA ARG A 164 -9.22 10.14 -14.14
C ARG A 164 -7.74 9.91 -13.84
N GLY A 165 -7.28 10.29 -12.64
CA GLY A 165 -5.92 10.03 -12.20
C GLY A 165 -5.61 8.53 -12.16
N MET A 166 -6.55 7.70 -11.70
CA MET A 166 -6.38 6.25 -11.68
C MET A 166 -6.37 5.59 -13.05
N ASP A 167 -7.19 6.09 -13.98
CA ASP A 167 -7.15 5.64 -15.39
C ASP A 167 -5.78 5.97 -16.01
N LYS A 168 -5.24 7.18 -15.79
CA LYS A 168 -3.90 7.58 -16.24
C LYS A 168 -2.78 6.72 -15.61
N THR A 169 -2.89 6.43 -14.31
CA THR A 169 -1.92 5.53 -13.64
C THR A 169 -1.99 4.12 -14.24
N ALA A 170 -3.17 3.61 -14.57
CA ALA A 170 -3.31 2.30 -15.21
C ALA A 170 -2.66 2.26 -16.61
N ASP A 171 -2.84 3.31 -17.40
CA ASP A 171 -2.19 3.45 -18.72
C ASP A 171 -0.67 3.53 -18.59
N TRP A 172 -0.17 4.30 -17.63
CA TRP A 172 1.27 4.40 -17.33
C TRP A 172 1.87 3.06 -16.94
N LEU A 173 1.21 2.27 -16.09
CA LEU A 173 1.66 0.93 -15.69
C LEU A 173 1.74 -0.02 -16.90
N LEU A 174 0.81 0.08 -17.85
CA LEU A 174 0.81 -0.73 -19.07
C LEU A 174 1.96 -0.35 -20.02
N GLU A 175 2.27 0.94 -20.13
CA GLU A 175 3.31 1.45 -21.03
C GLU A 175 4.73 1.20 -20.48
N HIS A 176 4.94 1.45 -19.19
CA HIS A 176 6.27 1.51 -18.58
C HIS A 176 6.63 0.27 -17.76
N GLY A 177 5.70 -0.66 -17.54
CA GLY A 177 5.96 -1.93 -16.83
C GLY A 177 6.24 -1.77 -15.33
N GLY A 178 5.90 -0.63 -14.73
CA GLY A 178 5.99 -0.39 -13.29
C GLY A 178 4.90 -1.10 -12.48
N GLY A 179 4.93 -0.94 -11.16
CA GLY A 179 3.94 -1.46 -10.23
C GLY A 179 3.35 -0.39 -9.32
N LEU A 180 2.20 -0.68 -8.70
CA LEU A 180 1.71 0.12 -7.56
C LEU A 180 2.41 -0.33 -6.28
N GLY A 181 2.86 0.64 -5.49
CA GLY A 181 3.27 0.49 -4.11
C GLY A 181 2.10 0.72 -3.14
N PRO A 182 2.38 0.89 -1.83
CA PRO A 182 1.37 1.25 -0.84
C PRO A 182 0.65 2.56 -1.14
N LEU A 183 -0.50 2.74 -0.48
CA LEU A 183 -1.18 4.03 -0.45
C LEU A 183 -0.26 5.08 0.20
N ILE A 184 -0.22 6.27 -0.37
CA ILE A 184 0.48 7.42 0.18
C ILE A 184 -0.33 7.91 1.40
N ALA A 185 0.32 7.98 2.55
CA ALA A 185 -0.30 8.44 3.79
C ALA A 185 -0.70 9.92 3.72
N ASN A 186 -1.69 10.29 4.53
CA ASN A 186 -2.16 11.66 4.75
C ASN A 186 -2.72 12.40 3.53
N LEU A 187 -3.21 11.67 2.52
CA LEU A 187 -3.80 12.29 1.34
C LEU A 187 -5.26 12.69 1.53
N GLY A 188 -5.59 13.86 1.03
CA GLY A 188 -6.97 14.34 0.87
C GLY A 188 -7.89 13.35 0.16
N VAL A 189 -7.44 12.84 -1.00
CA VAL A 189 -8.18 11.82 -1.77
C VAL A 189 -8.40 10.49 -1.03
N SER A 190 -7.65 10.26 0.05
CA SER A 190 -7.81 9.09 0.92
C SER A 190 -8.69 9.37 2.15
N GLY A 191 -9.24 10.58 2.27
CA GLY A 191 -10.14 11.01 3.34
C GLY A 191 -9.45 11.76 4.48
N ASP A 192 -8.18 12.16 4.33
CA ASP A 192 -7.47 12.95 5.34
C ASP A 192 -7.77 14.45 5.17
N THR A 193 -8.47 15.05 6.13
CA THR A 193 -8.92 16.45 6.05
C THR A 193 -7.90 17.45 6.59
N ARG A 194 -6.69 17.02 6.95
CA ARG A 194 -5.65 17.91 7.49
C ARG A 194 -5.04 18.80 6.41
N GLY A 195 -5.24 18.51 5.12
CA GLY A 195 -4.64 19.27 4.02
C GLY A 195 -3.12 19.10 3.92
N LEU A 196 -2.62 17.94 4.34
CA LEU A 196 -1.19 17.61 4.33
C LEU A 196 -0.73 17.26 2.91
N ILE A 197 0.52 17.60 2.62
CA ILE A 197 1.20 17.41 1.34
C ILE A 197 2.38 16.46 1.58
N PRO A 198 2.34 15.22 1.06
CA PRO A 198 3.42 14.25 1.24
C PRO A 198 4.63 14.62 0.38
N GLN A 199 5.83 14.52 0.93
CA GLN A 199 7.04 15.00 0.24
C GLN A 199 8.20 14.03 0.40
N GLY A 200 8.71 13.85 1.62
CA GLY A 200 9.88 13.02 1.86
C GLY A 200 9.54 11.54 1.93
N LEU A 201 10.44 10.70 1.42
CA LEU A 201 10.35 9.24 1.47
C LEU A 201 11.67 8.63 1.98
N GLY A 202 11.57 7.69 2.90
CA GLY A 202 12.69 7.02 3.54
C GLY A 202 12.35 5.59 3.95
N ILE A 203 13.33 4.86 4.50
CA ILE A 203 13.13 3.51 5.05
C ILE A 203 13.65 3.48 6.47
N ASP A 204 12.90 2.82 7.35
CA ASP A 204 13.39 2.37 8.64
C ASP A 204 14.10 1.01 8.49
N PRO A 205 15.44 0.95 8.57
CA PRO A 205 16.17 -0.29 8.31
C PRO A 205 15.95 -1.36 9.38
N THR A 206 15.38 -1.03 10.54
CA THR A 206 15.12 -2.02 11.60
C THR A 206 13.86 -2.84 11.33
N THR A 207 12.83 -2.20 10.78
CA THR A 207 11.51 -2.80 10.57
C THR A 207 11.23 -3.10 9.11
N GLY A 208 11.93 -2.42 8.19
CA GLY A 208 11.62 -2.40 6.77
C GLY A 208 10.40 -1.54 6.43
N TRP A 209 9.87 -0.75 7.36
CA TRP A 209 8.76 0.15 7.07
C TRP A 209 9.21 1.36 6.27
N ILE A 210 8.37 1.79 5.34
CA ILE A 210 8.53 3.04 4.62
C ILE A 210 8.24 4.18 5.58
N ILE A 211 9.07 5.21 5.56
CA ILE A 211 8.86 6.46 6.29
C ILE A 211 8.41 7.50 5.26
N GLN A 212 7.28 8.17 5.50
CA GLN A 212 6.82 9.28 4.70
C GLN A 212 6.64 10.52 5.56
N THR A 213 7.17 11.65 5.10
CA THR A 213 6.92 12.95 5.73
C THR A 213 5.93 13.75 4.90
N SER A 214 5.02 14.44 5.59
CA SER A 214 4.02 15.30 5.00
C SER A 214 4.04 16.66 5.71
N TYR A 215 3.80 17.75 4.99
CA TYR A 215 3.80 19.11 5.55
C TYR A 215 2.50 19.84 5.19
N SER A 216 2.19 20.96 5.86
CA SER A 216 1.06 21.81 5.47
C SER A 216 1.53 23.02 4.66
N LYS A 217 0.80 23.36 3.59
CA LYS A 217 1.22 24.40 2.63
C LYS A 217 1.51 25.75 3.28
N ASP A 218 0.68 26.13 4.23
CA ASP A 218 0.71 27.44 4.89
C ASP A 218 1.43 27.40 6.25
N GLY A 219 1.98 26.24 6.65
CA GLY A 219 2.62 26.04 7.96
C GLY A 219 1.66 26.20 9.15
N ASP A 220 0.35 26.10 8.89
CA ASP A 220 -0.72 26.20 9.87
C ASP A 220 -0.90 24.92 10.71
N GLN A 221 -0.36 23.80 10.24
CA GLN A 221 -0.31 22.52 10.94
C GLN A 221 1.12 22.02 11.03
N LEU A 222 1.36 21.12 11.99
CA LEU A 222 2.66 20.50 12.16
C LEU A 222 2.91 19.50 11.02
N SER A 223 4.16 19.42 10.58
CA SER A 223 4.57 18.34 9.69
C SER A 223 4.37 16.99 10.38
N VAL A 224 4.00 15.99 9.61
CA VAL A 224 3.68 14.65 10.06
C VAL A 224 4.69 13.66 9.50
N LEU A 225 4.96 12.61 10.26
CA LEU A 225 5.67 11.43 9.81
C LEU A 225 4.76 10.21 9.96
N SER A 226 4.49 9.56 8.83
CA SER A 226 3.83 8.26 8.79
C SER A 226 4.86 7.14 8.55
N MET A 227 4.61 5.97 9.12
CA MET A 227 5.33 4.74 8.77
C MET A 227 4.37 3.72 8.18
N VAL A 228 4.67 3.21 7.00
CA VAL A 228 3.82 2.28 6.26
C VAL A 228 4.55 0.94 6.13
N ASP A 229 3.90 -0.15 6.48
CA ASP A 229 4.42 -1.48 6.20
C ASP A 229 4.28 -1.78 4.70
N PRO A 230 5.39 -1.89 3.93
CA PRO A 230 5.31 -2.10 2.49
C PRO A 230 4.67 -3.43 2.10
N LYS A 231 4.65 -4.43 3.01
CA LYS A 231 4.09 -5.76 2.73
C LYS A 231 2.57 -5.77 2.78
N THR A 232 2.02 -5.06 3.76
CA THR A 232 0.57 -5.02 4.01
C THR A 232 -0.09 -3.76 3.46
N GLY A 233 0.68 -2.73 3.14
CA GLY A 233 0.22 -1.40 2.79
C GLY A 233 -0.43 -0.65 3.97
N ARG A 234 -0.34 -1.19 5.19
CA ARG A 234 -0.98 -0.63 6.37
C ARG A 234 -0.10 0.47 6.95
N GLU A 235 -0.71 1.62 7.26
CA GLU A 235 -0.09 2.62 8.12
C GLU A 235 0.05 2.05 9.54
N MET A 236 1.28 2.09 10.04
CA MET A 236 1.69 1.57 11.34
C MET A 236 1.84 2.67 12.38
N VAL A 237 2.20 3.87 11.92
CA VAL A 237 2.49 5.06 12.72
C VAL A 237 2.03 6.26 11.93
N ASP A 238 1.44 7.23 12.62
CA ASP A 238 1.13 8.60 12.18
C ASP A 238 1.43 9.51 13.37
N VAL A 239 2.40 10.41 13.26
CA VAL A 239 2.84 11.29 14.35
C VAL A 239 3.18 12.69 13.88
N GLU A 240 2.86 13.69 14.69
CA GLU A 240 3.30 15.06 14.48
C GLU A 240 4.78 15.21 14.87
N LEU A 241 5.53 15.97 14.06
CA LEU A 241 6.92 16.32 14.29
C LEU A 241 7.00 17.64 15.07
N GLY A 242 7.73 17.63 16.19
CA GLY A 242 8.01 18.81 16.99
C GLY A 242 9.25 19.59 16.53
N GLY A 243 9.32 20.86 16.94
CA GLY A 243 10.51 21.72 16.81
C GLY A 243 11.47 21.65 18.00
N TYR A 244 12.47 22.54 18.06
CA TYR A 244 13.44 22.63 19.16
C TYR A 244 13.65 24.07 19.64
N GLY A 245 13.24 24.36 20.88
CA GLY A 245 13.36 25.71 21.45
C GLY A 245 12.56 26.71 20.60
N ASP A 246 13.24 27.70 20.03
CA ASP A 246 12.65 28.70 19.13
C ASP A 246 12.65 28.28 17.66
N ILE A 247 13.21 27.11 17.32
CA ILE A 247 13.20 26.56 15.96
C ILE A 247 11.88 25.80 15.79
N PRO A 248 11.02 26.18 14.83
CA PRO A 248 9.73 25.52 14.60
C PRO A 248 9.91 24.07 14.13
N THR A 249 8.78 23.37 13.98
CA THR A 249 8.73 22.05 13.32
C THR A 249 9.36 22.10 11.91
N PRO A 250 9.84 20.97 11.36
CA PRO A 250 10.20 20.91 9.95
C PRO A 250 9.10 21.49 9.06
N ASP A 251 9.50 22.32 8.11
CA ASP A 251 8.63 22.89 7.07
C ASP A 251 9.23 22.55 5.70
N HIS A 252 8.38 22.20 4.73
CA HIS A 252 8.81 21.56 3.48
C HIS A 252 9.76 20.39 3.75
N ALA A 253 9.22 19.37 4.41
CA ALA A 253 9.93 18.22 4.96
C ALA A 253 10.35 17.19 3.89
N GLY A 254 11.03 17.62 2.83
CA GLY A 254 11.21 16.83 1.61
C GLY A 254 12.29 15.74 1.66
N GLY A 255 13.16 15.75 2.66
CA GLY A 255 14.13 14.68 2.90
C GLY A 255 13.87 13.94 4.19
N VAL A 256 13.84 12.61 4.15
CA VAL A 256 13.77 11.78 5.35
C VAL A 256 14.61 10.51 5.20
N ALA A 257 15.43 10.22 6.20
CA ALA A 257 16.29 9.03 6.22
C ALA A 257 16.43 8.48 7.64
N SER A 258 16.75 7.19 7.77
CA SER A 258 17.00 6.58 9.08
C SER A 258 18.22 5.65 9.06
N ASP A 259 18.99 5.67 10.14
CA ASP A 259 20.02 4.66 10.43
C ASP A 259 19.50 3.53 11.36
N GLY A 260 18.19 3.54 11.64
CA GLY A 260 17.47 2.63 12.54
C GLY A 260 17.45 3.08 14.01
N LYS A 261 18.42 3.89 14.43
CA LYS A 261 18.45 4.49 15.77
C LYS A 261 17.84 5.89 15.76
N TYR A 262 18.21 6.68 14.75
CA TYR A 262 17.75 8.02 14.53
C TYR A 262 17.06 8.13 13.17
N THR A 263 16.07 9.02 13.12
CA THR A 263 15.45 9.46 11.88
C THR A 263 15.77 10.93 11.70
N TYR A 264 16.23 11.27 10.50
CA TYR A 264 16.66 12.60 10.10
C TYR A 264 15.63 13.16 9.13
N VAL A 265 15.06 14.32 9.46
CA VAL A 265 14.10 15.02 8.59
C VAL A 265 14.73 16.35 8.19
N THR A 266 14.86 16.58 6.89
CA THR A 266 15.34 17.86 6.36
C THR A 266 14.20 18.82 6.21
N SER A 267 14.48 20.11 6.40
CA SER A 267 13.53 21.19 6.13
C SER A 267 14.22 22.24 5.29
N SER A 268 13.60 22.61 4.18
CA SER A 268 14.07 23.69 3.30
C SER A 268 13.60 25.07 3.75
N GLY A 269 13.23 25.23 5.03
CA GLY A 269 12.93 26.53 5.63
C GLY A 269 14.14 27.48 5.60
N ASN A 270 13.95 28.72 6.07
CA ASN A 270 15.01 29.71 6.12
C ASN A 270 15.33 30.11 7.58
N PRO A 271 16.46 29.65 8.16
CA PRO A 271 17.51 28.82 7.53
C PRO A 271 17.10 27.34 7.43
N SER A 272 17.79 26.59 6.57
CA SER A 272 17.50 25.18 6.32
C SER A 272 18.14 24.28 7.39
N HIS A 273 17.46 23.19 7.76
CA HIS A 273 17.85 22.38 8.90
C HIS A 273 17.71 20.87 8.66
N VAL A 274 18.47 20.09 9.43
CA VAL A 274 18.23 18.66 9.69
C VAL A 274 17.80 18.48 11.13
N PHE A 275 16.59 17.96 11.32
CA PHE A 275 16.04 17.56 12.61
C PHE A 275 16.35 16.09 12.87
N THR A 276 16.89 15.80 14.06
CA THR A 276 17.21 14.42 14.46
C THR A 276 16.24 13.95 15.54
N TYR A 277 15.49 12.90 15.24
CA TYR A 277 14.54 12.25 16.15
C TYR A 277 15.04 10.87 16.57
N LEU A 278 14.67 10.40 17.77
CA LEU A 278 14.82 8.98 18.10
C LEU A 278 13.78 8.18 17.31
N THR A 279 14.23 7.23 16.49
CA THR A 279 13.31 6.37 15.72
C THR A 279 12.38 5.58 16.63
N SER A 280 12.84 5.21 17.83
CA SER A 280 11.99 4.53 18.83
C SER A 280 10.82 5.37 19.32
N ASP A 281 11.01 6.69 19.43
CA ASP A 281 9.97 7.60 19.92
C ASP A 281 8.93 7.84 18.83
N LEU A 282 9.39 7.98 17.57
CA LEU A 282 8.51 8.01 16.40
C LEU A 282 7.67 6.73 16.30
N ARG A 283 8.30 5.55 16.37
CA ARG A 283 7.58 4.25 16.29
C ARG A 283 6.56 4.04 17.40
N LYS A 284 6.82 4.62 18.58
CA LYS A 284 5.92 4.48 19.73
C LYS A 284 4.59 5.20 19.49
N GLY A 285 4.59 6.27 18.71
CA GLY A 285 3.41 7.11 18.51
C GLY A 285 3.05 7.95 19.73
N GLY A 286 1.93 8.66 19.63
CA GLY A 286 1.32 9.41 20.71
C GLY A 286 0.49 10.60 20.21
N ASP A 287 -0.25 11.23 21.11
CA ASP A 287 -1.09 12.40 20.82
C ASP A 287 -0.31 13.73 20.87
N GLU A 288 0.98 13.69 21.26
CA GLU A 288 1.83 14.86 21.41
C GLU A 288 2.94 14.84 20.35
N PRO A 289 3.36 16.01 19.81
CA PRO A 289 4.44 16.08 18.85
C PRO A 289 5.75 15.48 19.37
N VAL A 290 6.41 14.67 18.54
CA VAL A 290 7.68 14.05 18.90
C VAL A 290 8.79 15.10 18.81
N ALA A 291 9.48 15.37 19.91
CA ALA A 291 10.56 16.35 19.94
C ALA A 291 11.87 15.79 19.37
N PRO A 292 12.69 16.61 18.68
CA PRO A 292 14.03 16.21 18.27
C PRO A 292 14.96 16.09 19.50
N ILE A 293 15.98 15.25 19.39
CA ILE A 293 16.87 14.87 20.50
C ILE A 293 17.83 15.98 20.93
N GLY A 294 17.91 17.05 20.15
CA GLY A 294 18.86 18.13 20.32
C GLY A 294 18.61 19.25 19.30
N LYS A 295 19.46 20.29 19.35
CA LYS A 295 19.37 21.40 18.40
C LYS A 295 19.54 20.87 16.96
N PRO A 296 18.61 21.17 16.04
CA PRO A 296 18.73 20.84 14.62
C PRO A 296 20.04 21.35 14.03
N THR A 297 20.60 20.59 13.09
CA THR A 297 21.81 21.01 12.38
C THR A 297 21.43 21.95 11.25
N GLU A 298 21.95 23.18 11.27
CA GLU A 298 21.84 24.12 10.16
C GLU A 298 22.64 23.59 8.97
N ILE A 299 22.04 23.62 7.79
CA ILE A 299 22.63 23.16 6.52
C ILE A 299 22.63 24.30 5.50
N GLU A 300 23.23 24.07 4.34
CA GLU A 300 23.32 25.12 3.30
C GLU A 300 21.93 25.65 2.93
N ASP A 301 21.82 26.95 2.66
CA ASP A 301 20.54 27.59 2.32
C ASP A 301 19.85 26.88 1.15
N GLY A 302 18.59 26.49 1.37
CA GLY A 302 17.77 25.76 0.40
C GLY A 302 18.14 24.29 0.24
N ALA A 303 19.23 23.81 0.85
CA ALA A 303 19.52 22.39 0.95
C ALA A 303 18.58 21.81 2.01
N GLY A 304 17.78 20.84 1.63
CA GLY A 304 16.71 20.29 2.48
C GLY A 304 15.42 19.99 1.72
N ALA A 305 15.39 20.30 0.42
CA ALA A 305 14.31 19.89 -0.48
C ALA A 305 14.20 18.37 -0.60
N TYR A 306 15.32 17.66 -0.45
CA TYR A 306 15.37 16.21 -0.39
C TYR A 306 16.61 15.73 0.33
N GLY A 307 16.61 14.46 0.74
CA GLY A 307 17.80 13.85 1.34
C GLY A 307 17.66 12.36 1.61
N THR A 308 18.81 11.70 1.75
CA THR A 308 18.93 10.26 2.01
C THR A 308 20.20 9.95 2.81
N LEU A 309 20.35 8.70 3.26
CA LEU A 309 21.53 8.23 3.98
C LEU A 309 22.16 7.04 3.25
N LYS A 310 23.48 7.11 3.02
CA LYS A 310 24.27 6.03 2.44
C LYS A 310 25.63 5.98 3.11
N ASP A 311 26.04 4.77 3.52
CA ASP A 311 27.33 4.49 4.16
C ASP A 311 27.64 5.40 5.36
N GLY A 312 26.60 5.75 6.13
CA GLY A 312 26.71 6.61 7.32
C GLY A 312 26.88 8.10 7.02
N ALA A 313 26.84 8.51 5.74
CA ALA A 313 26.81 9.91 5.33
C ALA A 313 25.38 10.34 4.98
N LEU A 314 25.02 11.55 5.37
CA LEU A 314 23.76 12.19 4.99
C LEU A 314 23.98 12.99 3.70
N TYR A 315 23.11 12.78 2.72
CA TYR A 315 23.08 13.52 1.47
C TYR A 315 21.83 14.39 1.47
N VAL A 316 21.98 15.70 1.28
CA VAL A 316 20.86 16.66 1.23
C VAL A 316 21.01 17.58 0.05
N GLY A 317 19.92 17.89 -0.64
CA GLY A 317 19.98 18.64 -1.88
C GLY A 317 19.04 19.84 -1.97
N THR A 318 19.32 20.68 -2.96
CA THR A 318 18.55 21.89 -3.28
C THR A 318 17.57 21.64 -4.43
N HIS A 319 16.46 22.36 -4.42
CA HIS A 319 15.53 22.44 -5.54
C HIS A 319 15.80 23.72 -6.35
N SER A 320 16.18 23.57 -7.63
CA SER A 320 16.30 24.68 -8.59
C SER A 320 15.10 24.73 -9.52
N LYS A 321 14.49 25.92 -9.64
CA LYS A 321 13.32 26.17 -10.50
C LYS A 321 13.67 26.61 -11.93
N ASP A 322 14.89 27.10 -12.15
CA ASP A 322 15.28 27.68 -13.43
C ASP A 322 15.69 26.58 -14.40
N ILE A 323 15.03 26.56 -15.56
CA ILE A 323 15.54 25.83 -16.72
C ILE A 323 15.33 26.72 -17.92
N GLY A 324 16.42 27.10 -18.58
CA GLY A 324 16.33 27.57 -19.95
C GLY A 324 15.49 26.58 -20.80
N GLY A 325 14.58 27.10 -21.62
CA GLY A 325 13.95 26.32 -22.70
C GLY A 325 12.84 25.31 -22.34
N GLY A 326 12.50 25.08 -21.07
CA GLY A 326 11.29 24.30 -20.71
C GLY A 326 11.35 22.79 -20.94
N GLY A 327 12.55 22.20 -20.92
CA GLY A 327 12.77 20.76 -20.85
C GLY A 327 13.95 20.47 -19.91
N ASN A 328 14.17 19.21 -19.51
CA ASN A 328 15.30 18.79 -18.66
C ASN A 328 16.69 18.92 -19.34
N ALA A 329 16.85 19.86 -20.26
CA ALA A 329 18.13 20.14 -20.88
C ALA A 329 18.99 20.93 -19.89
N TYR A 330 20.21 20.46 -19.68
CA TYR A 330 21.23 21.22 -18.98
C TYR A 330 21.63 22.41 -19.85
N ASP A 331 21.27 23.62 -19.41
CA ASP A 331 21.57 24.87 -20.12
C ASP A 331 22.75 25.66 -19.46
N GLY A 332 23.27 25.18 -18.31
CA GLY A 332 24.48 25.70 -17.65
C GLY A 332 24.58 25.36 -16.16
N GLU A 333 25.73 25.69 -15.54
CA GLU A 333 25.99 25.47 -14.09
C GLU A 333 25.01 26.20 -13.16
N ASP A 334 24.33 27.24 -13.65
CA ASP A 334 23.41 28.08 -12.86
C ASP A 334 21.99 27.50 -12.77
N ASP A 335 21.62 26.50 -13.60
CA ASP A 335 20.28 25.92 -13.66
C ASP A 335 20.13 24.64 -12.80
N ASP A 336 21.25 23.97 -12.50
CA ASP A 336 21.27 22.70 -11.76
C ASP A 336 21.05 22.88 -10.24
N GLY A 337 20.49 21.84 -9.63
CA GLY A 337 20.50 21.69 -8.18
C GLY A 337 21.89 21.30 -7.65
N ARG A 338 22.03 21.25 -6.33
CA ARG A 338 23.26 20.87 -5.64
C ARG A 338 22.95 19.81 -4.60
N LEU A 339 23.75 18.75 -4.57
CA LEU A 339 23.75 17.73 -3.52
C LEU A 339 24.96 17.95 -2.62
N TYR A 340 24.72 17.99 -1.33
CA TYR A 340 25.73 18.16 -0.30
C TYR A 340 25.85 16.88 0.51
N ARG A 341 27.09 16.54 0.89
CA ARG A 341 27.36 15.41 1.79
C ARG A 341 27.73 15.94 3.18
N TYR A 342 27.16 15.31 4.20
CA TYR A 342 27.42 15.60 5.60
C TYR A 342 27.84 14.33 6.34
N LEU A 343 28.83 14.49 7.22
CA LEU A 343 29.37 13.42 8.05
C LEU A 343 28.88 13.58 9.50
N PRO A 344 28.69 12.48 10.23
CA PRO A 344 28.21 12.53 11.60
C PRO A 344 29.25 13.21 12.50
N ASN A 345 28.80 14.13 13.35
CA ASN A 345 29.66 14.83 14.32
C ASN A 345 29.93 14.02 15.60
N GLY A 346 29.43 12.77 15.69
CA GLY A 346 29.55 11.89 16.85
C GLY A 346 28.62 12.21 18.05
N SER A 347 27.78 13.24 17.93
CA SER A 347 26.87 13.72 18.98
C SER A 347 25.43 13.94 18.49
N GLY A 348 25.05 13.29 17.38
CA GLY A 348 23.69 13.33 16.81
C GLY A 348 23.42 14.48 15.85
N GLY A 349 24.45 15.29 15.53
CA GLY A 349 24.39 16.32 14.49
C GLY A 349 25.35 16.04 13.33
N TRP A 350 25.41 16.98 12.41
CA TRP A 350 26.08 16.81 11.12
C TRP A 350 27.13 17.90 10.85
N ILE A 351 28.19 17.56 10.11
CA ILE A 351 29.21 18.51 9.65
C ILE A 351 29.37 18.32 8.14
N ARG A 352 29.35 19.42 7.38
CA ARG A 352 29.50 19.39 5.93
C ARG A 352 30.87 18.81 5.54
N ASP A 353 30.86 17.88 4.60
CA ASP A 353 32.06 17.32 4.01
C ASP A 353 32.59 18.25 2.91
N MET A 354 33.55 19.09 3.27
CA MET A 354 34.19 20.01 2.33
C MET A 354 35.09 19.30 1.30
N GLY A 355 35.37 18.01 1.47
CA GLY A 355 36.12 17.21 0.49
C GLY A 355 35.25 16.63 -0.64
N PHE A 356 33.92 16.64 -0.46
CA PHE A 356 32.97 16.13 -1.46
C PHE A 356 32.97 16.98 -2.74
N GLY A 357 32.76 16.36 -3.90
CA GLY A 357 32.82 17.02 -5.21
C GLY A 357 34.19 17.65 -5.49
N GLY A 358 35.28 16.93 -5.19
CA GLY A 358 36.64 17.39 -5.48
C GLY A 358 37.09 18.61 -4.69
N GLY A 359 36.48 18.86 -3.53
CA GLY A 359 36.75 20.03 -2.70
C GLY A 359 35.78 21.20 -2.88
N ALA A 360 34.79 21.09 -3.77
CA ALA A 360 33.71 22.07 -3.90
C ALA A 360 32.70 21.99 -2.73
N GLY A 361 32.66 20.84 -2.05
CA GLY A 361 31.73 20.52 -0.97
C GLY A 361 30.31 20.24 -1.45
N TYR A 362 30.11 19.97 -2.75
CA TYR A 362 28.84 19.58 -3.38
C TYR A 362 29.09 18.95 -4.76
N VAL A 363 28.09 18.24 -5.28
CA VAL A 363 28.01 17.81 -6.70
C VAL A 363 26.73 18.37 -7.32
N HIS A 364 26.72 18.57 -8.64
CA HIS A 364 25.53 19.02 -9.34
C HIS A 364 24.48 17.91 -9.47
N THR A 365 23.21 18.30 -9.42
CA THR A 365 22.06 17.41 -9.60
C THR A 365 21.17 17.93 -10.72
N PRO A 366 20.29 17.07 -11.28
CA PRO A 366 19.29 17.55 -12.21
C PRO A 366 18.50 18.74 -11.66
N PRO A 367 18.05 19.67 -12.51
CA PRO A 367 17.11 20.70 -12.09
C PRO A 367 15.84 20.04 -11.54
N GLN A 368 15.14 20.76 -10.66
CA GLN A 368 13.84 20.32 -10.14
C GLN A 368 13.88 18.97 -9.38
N ALA A 369 15.05 18.57 -8.88
CA ALA A 369 15.17 17.38 -8.06
C ALA A 369 14.35 17.51 -6.76
N GLN A 370 13.62 16.44 -6.43
CA GLN A 370 12.75 16.32 -5.25
C GLN A 370 13.07 15.09 -4.40
N GLY A 371 13.96 14.21 -4.86
CA GLY A 371 14.33 12.98 -4.18
C GLY A 371 15.63 12.43 -4.73
N VAL A 372 16.33 11.62 -3.93
CA VAL A 372 17.57 10.96 -4.35
C VAL A 372 17.76 9.60 -3.68
N VAL A 373 18.17 8.62 -4.48
CA VAL A 373 18.81 7.38 -4.01
C VAL A 373 20.29 7.43 -4.38
N VAL A 374 21.17 7.10 -3.43
CA VAL A 374 22.61 7.04 -3.63
C VAL A 374 23.06 5.58 -3.68
N ARG A 375 23.54 5.14 -4.85
CA ARG A 375 24.12 3.81 -5.08
C ARG A 375 25.64 3.92 -5.21
N ASP A 376 26.32 2.80 -5.36
CA ASP A 376 27.79 2.78 -5.41
C ASP A 376 28.33 3.38 -6.72
N GLY A 377 27.63 3.17 -7.85
CA GLY A 377 28.00 3.68 -9.17
C GLY A 377 27.19 4.87 -9.67
N GLU A 378 26.02 5.13 -9.08
CA GLU A 378 25.09 6.13 -9.60
C GLU A 378 24.24 6.79 -8.51
N TYR A 379 23.68 7.94 -8.88
CA TYR A 379 22.56 8.60 -8.23
C TYR A 379 21.29 8.34 -9.04
N VAL A 380 20.16 8.14 -8.36
CA VAL A 380 18.83 8.13 -9.00
C VAL A 380 18.01 9.26 -8.40
N PHE A 381 17.70 10.26 -9.21
CA PHE A 381 16.92 11.42 -8.79
C PHE A 381 15.48 11.31 -9.28
N SER A 382 14.52 11.71 -8.45
CA SER A 382 13.20 12.11 -8.93
C SER A 382 13.19 13.60 -9.22
N THR A 383 12.52 14.00 -10.29
CA THR A 383 12.36 15.42 -10.67
C THR A 383 10.92 15.73 -11.02
N SER A 384 10.38 16.86 -10.57
CA SER A 384 9.04 17.31 -10.95
C SER A 384 8.92 18.83 -10.97
N LEU A 385 8.05 19.36 -11.84
CA LEU A 385 7.73 20.78 -11.89
C LEU A 385 6.24 21.00 -12.11
N GLY A 386 5.58 21.46 -11.05
CA GLY A 386 4.19 21.85 -11.12
C GLY A 386 3.25 20.67 -11.36
N ARG A 387 1.96 21.01 -11.47
CA ARG A 387 0.86 20.06 -11.48
C ARG A 387 0.45 19.55 -12.86
N ASP A 388 1.07 20.09 -13.92
CA ASP A 388 0.72 19.90 -15.33
C ASP A 388 1.81 19.17 -16.12
N LYS A 389 2.84 18.65 -15.43
CA LYS A 389 3.98 17.98 -16.06
C LYS A 389 4.28 16.65 -15.39
N ALA A 390 4.67 15.69 -16.22
CA ALA A 390 5.13 14.40 -15.76
C ALA A 390 6.35 14.53 -14.84
N GLY A 391 6.33 13.78 -13.74
CA GLY A 391 7.53 13.52 -12.96
C GLY A 391 8.49 12.64 -13.76
N ARG A 392 9.74 12.54 -13.31
CA ARG A 392 10.75 11.72 -13.97
C ARG A 392 11.70 11.09 -12.95
N LEU A 393 12.26 9.92 -13.29
CA LEU A 393 13.49 9.41 -12.71
C LEU A 393 14.67 9.68 -13.66
N ILE A 394 15.77 10.14 -13.10
CA ILE A 394 17.01 10.41 -13.83
C ILE A 394 18.16 9.68 -13.12
N VAL A 395 18.78 8.75 -13.84
CA VAL A 395 20.03 8.12 -13.43
C VAL A 395 21.18 9.04 -13.78
N GLN A 396 22.06 9.31 -12.83
CA GLN A 396 23.28 10.11 -13.03
C GLN A 396 24.47 9.31 -12.52
N GLU A 397 25.55 9.22 -13.30
CA GLU A 397 26.80 8.61 -12.85
C GLU A 397 27.28 9.28 -11.54
N ARG A 398 27.74 8.47 -10.60
CA ARG A 398 28.24 8.96 -9.31
C ARG A 398 29.69 9.41 -9.44
N GLN A 399 29.90 10.71 -9.27
CA GLN A 399 31.23 11.34 -9.27
C GLN A 399 31.41 12.13 -7.97
N ASP A 400 31.98 11.51 -6.94
CA ASP A 400 32.15 12.12 -5.61
C ASP A 400 33.40 13.02 -5.51
N ASP A 401 34.33 12.93 -6.46
CA ASP A 401 35.65 13.55 -6.46
C ASP A 401 35.80 14.72 -7.43
N GLU A 402 34.73 15.12 -8.09
CA GLU A 402 34.63 16.35 -8.89
C GLU A 402 33.23 16.96 -8.74
N PRO A 403 33.07 18.29 -8.88
CA PRO A 403 31.76 18.93 -8.75
C PRO A 403 30.84 18.64 -9.95
N GLY A 404 31.28 17.86 -10.93
CA GLY A 404 30.70 17.73 -12.25
C GLY A 404 29.32 17.08 -12.31
N ASN A 405 28.69 17.27 -13.46
CA ASN A 405 27.54 16.51 -13.90
C ASN A 405 28.01 15.18 -14.44
N GLY A 406 28.06 14.15 -13.59
CA GLY A 406 28.17 12.77 -14.08
C GLY A 406 27.19 12.53 -15.23
N GLU A 407 27.51 11.60 -16.13
CA GLU A 407 26.66 11.35 -17.30
C GLU A 407 25.24 11.01 -16.85
N ARG A 408 24.24 11.73 -17.39
CA ARG A 408 22.83 11.52 -17.09
C ARG A 408 22.22 10.62 -18.16
N GLY A 409 21.53 9.57 -17.73
CA GLY A 409 20.78 8.67 -18.60
C GLY A 409 19.49 9.31 -19.11
N ASP A 410 18.78 8.56 -19.97
CA ASP A 410 17.45 8.95 -20.44
C ASP A 410 16.46 9.05 -19.26
N ALA A 411 15.58 10.04 -19.33
CA ALA A 411 14.56 10.23 -18.30
C ALA A 411 13.49 9.13 -18.40
N PHE A 412 13.20 8.49 -17.27
CA PHE A 412 12.08 7.57 -17.15
C PHE A 412 10.86 8.34 -16.64
N GLU A 413 9.76 8.34 -17.41
CA GLU A 413 8.57 9.12 -17.08
C GLU A 413 7.80 8.54 -15.89
N LEU A 414 7.32 9.41 -15.01
CA LEU A 414 6.49 9.09 -13.84
C LEU A 414 5.16 9.88 -13.89
N PRO A 415 4.17 9.47 -13.07
CA PRO A 415 3.05 10.33 -12.71
C PRO A 415 3.45 11.73 -12.26
N TYR A 416 2.49 12.65 -12.32
CA TYR A 416 2.72 14.07 -12.04
C TYR A 416 3.09 14.31 -10.57
N MET A 417 3.91 15.34 -10.32
CA MET A 417 4.34 15.76 -8.97
C MET A 417 5.04 14.63 -8.19
N SER A 418 6.00 13.96 -8.83
CA SER A 418 6.88 13.01 -8.13
C SER A 418 7.77 13.73 -7.11
N GLU A 419 7.83 13.20 -5.89
CA GLU A 419 8.64 13.72 -4.79
C GLU A 419 9.70 12.70 -4.34
N GLY A 420 9.81 12.40 -3.04
CA GLY A 420 10.80 11.51 -2.48
C GLY A 420 10.84 10.11 -3.12
N VAL A 421 12.05 9.56 -3.19
CA VAL A 421 12.32 8.22 -3.72
C VAL A 421 13.16 7.39 -2.75
N ILE A 422 12.92 6.08 -2.74
CA ILE A 422 13.71 5.09 -2.01
C ILE A 422 13.96 3.87 -2.88
N GLU A 423 15.04 3.15 -2.61
CA GLU A 423 15.23 1.81 -3.16
C GLU A 423 14.71 0.78 -2.15
N LEU A 424 13.76 -0.04 -2.58
CA LEU A 424 13.22 -1.15 -1.80
C LEU A 424 13.10 -2.39 -2.69
N ASP A 425 13.67 -3.50 -2.25
CA ASP A 425 13.59 -4.81 -2.92
C ASP A 425 14.03 -4.82 -4.41
N GLY A 426 14.97 -3.94 -4.78
CA GLY A 426 15.48 -3.82 -6.16
C GLY A 426 14.57 -3.00 -7.08
N GLU A 427 13.65 -2.22 -6.51
CA GLU A 427 12.79 -1.27 -7.19
C GLU A 427 12.97 0.13 -6.57
N ILE A 428 12.81 1.17 -7.39
CA ILE A 428 12.67 2.55 -6.93
C ILE A 428 11.20 2.80 -6.64
N LEU A 429 10.89 3.05 -5.37
CA LEU A 429 9.59 3.53 -4.94
C LEU A 429 9.56 5.05 -5.00
N THR A 430 8.49 5.61 -5.57
CA THR A 430 8.30 7.06 -5.67
C THR A 430 6.97 7.47 -5.04
N THR A 431 6.98 8.55 -4.25
CA THR A 431 5.77 9.19 -3.72
C THR A 431 5.37 10.43 -4.53
N TYR A 432 4.14 10.90 -4.33
CA TYR A 432 3.53 11.97 -5.12
C TYR A 432 2.70 12.92 -4.27
N GLU A 433 2.82 14.21 -4.55
CA GLU A 433 1.93 15.23 -3.97
C GLU A 433 0.55 15.27 -4.60
N SER A 434 0.40 14.66 -5.79
CA SER A 434 -0.75 14.87 -6.66
C SER A 434 -2.10 14.44 -6.10
N GLY A 435 -2.15 13.69 -5.00
CA GLY A 435 -3.39 13.34 -4.30
C GLY A 435 -3.73 14.25 -3.11
N ALA A 436 -2.93 15.26 -2.78
CA ALA A 436 -3.20 16.14 -1.65
C ALA A 436 -4.34 17.13 -1.97
N ASP A 437 -5.12 17.53 -0.94
CA ASP A 437 -6.26 18.44 -1.10
C ASP A 437 -5.89 19.74 -1.82
N HIS A 438 -4.70 20.27 -1.53
CA HIS A 438 -4.18 21.50 -2.17
C HIS A 438 -4.12 21.42 -3.69
N TYR A 439 -3.98 20.22 -4.25
CA TYR A 439 -3.91 19.98 -5.69
C TYR A 439 -5.20 19.39 -6.26
N GLY A 440 -6.24 19.28 -5.42
CA GLY A 440 -7.58 18.88 -5.81
C GLY A 440 -8.28 19.90 -6.70
N PRO A 441 -9.48 19.56 -7.20
CA PRO A 441 -10.23 20.37 -8.15
C PRO A 441 -10.86 21.60 -7.47
N ASP A 442 -10.11 22.69 -7.31
CA ASP A 442 -10.63 24.01 -6.90
C ASP A 442 -11.28 24.77 -8.08
N GLY A 443 -12.18 24.11 -8.82
CA GLY A 443 -12.84 24.68 -10.00
C GLY A 443 -11.94 24.90 -11.23
N SER A 444 -10.76 24.25 -11.28
CA SER A 444 -9.96 24.18 -12.50
C SER A 444 -10.48 23.06 -13.40
N ASP A 445 -10.96 23.41 -14.60
CA ASP A 445 -11.36 22.48 -15.67
C ASP A 445 -10.16 21.76 -16.34
N ASP A 446 -9.04 21.62 -15.62
CA ASP A 446 -7.80 21.12 -16.18
C ASP A 446 -7.89 19.59 -16.26
N GLU A 447 -8.34 19.09 -17.41
CA GLU A 447 -8.48 17.67 -17.73
C GLU A 447 -7.13 16.91 -17.61
N ASP A 448 -6.02 17.65 -17.56
CA ASP A 448 -4.67 17.12 -17.46
C ASP A 448 -4.25 16.77 -16.02
N LEU A 449 -5.02 17.12 -15.00
CA LEU A 449 -4.72 16.73 -13.60
C LEU A 449 -4.68 15.19 -13.44
N TRP A 450 -3.69 14.72 -12.69
CA TRP A 450 -3.40 13.29 -12.48
C TRP A 450 -3.26 12.99 -10.99
N ALA A 451 -4.40 12.81 -10.30
CA ALA A 451 -4.40 12.38 -8.90
C ALA A 451 -3.82 10.97 -8.79
N ASN A 452 -2.70 10.79 -8.09
CA ASN A 452 -2.14 9.49 -7.83
C ASN A 452 -2.11 9.20 -6.32
N PRO A 453 -3.02 8.36 -5.79
CA PRO A 453 -3.06 8.06 -4.37
C PRO A 453 -2.02 7.02 -3.92
N TYR A 454 -1.35 6.35 -4.86
CA TYR A 454 -0.41 5.26 -4.57
C TYR A 454 1.02 5.67 -4.90
N MET A 455 1.95 5.16 -4.11
CA MET A 455 3.35 5.13 -4.53
C MET A 455 3.47 4.29 -5.81
N THR A 456 4.44 4.57 -6.66
CA THR A 456 4.76 3.69 -7.80
C THR A 456 6.06 2.95 -7.54
N ARG A 457 6.26 1.84 -8.24
CA ARG A 457 7.45 1.00 -8.22
C ARG A 457 8.03 0.92 -9.63
N THR A 458 9.29 1.32 -9.76
CA THR A 458 10.04 1.24 -11.01
C THR A 458 11.23 0.31 -10.81
N SER A 459 11.31 -0.78 -11.58
CA SER A 459 12.44 -1.70 -11.46
C SER A 459 13.76 -1.03 -11.84
N LEU A 460 14.86 -1.41 -11.18
CA LEU A 460 16.20 -0.92 -11.55
C LEU A 460 16.54 -1.22 -13.02
N GLU A 461 16.09 -2.36 -13.54
CA GLU A 461 16.27 -2.72 -14.96
C GLU A 461 15.61 -1.71 -15.90
N ALA A 462 14.41 -1.22 -15.57
CA ALA A 462 13.73 -0.21 -16.36
C ALA A 462 14.51 1.11 -16.43
N LEU A 463 15.42 1.34 -15.48
CA LEU A 463 16.35 2.45 -15.43
C LEU A 463 17.72 2.13 -16.07
N GLY A 464 17.89 0.95 -16.66
CA GLY A 464 19.16 0.48 -17.22
C GLY A 464 20.18 0.04 -16.16
N LEU A 465 19.76 -0.13 -14.90
CA LEU A 465 20.60 -0.52 -13.77
C LEU A 465 20.47 -2.03 -13.53
N SER A 466 21.35 -2.83 -14.13
CA SER A 466 21.41 -4.29 -13.87
C SER A 466 22.74 -4.71 -13.25
N GLU A 467 22.71 -5.53 -12.20
CA GLU A 467 23.89 -6.24 -11.66
C GLU A 467 24.32 -7.40 -12.57
N ASP A 468 25.57 -7.88 -12.41
CA ASP A 468 26.13 -9.06 -13.07
C ASP A 468 25.14 -10.26 -13.07
N ILE A 469 25.01 -10.92 -14.22
CA ILE A 469 24.10 -12.06 -14.38
C ILE A 469 24.74 -13.32 -13.79
N ASP A 470 24.27 -13.76 -12.62
CA ASP A 470 24.59 -15.04 -11.98
C ASP A 470 23.30 -15.88 -11.87
N VAL A 471 23.33 -17.11 -12.37
CA VAL A 471 22.16 -18.00 -12.43
C VAL A 471 22.57 -19.41 -11.99
N ASP A 472 21.85 -19.96 -11.02
CA ASP A 472 21.84 -21.41 -10.72
C ASP A 472 20.56 -22.06 -11.30
N PRO A 473 20.63 -22.77 -12.45
CA PRO A 473 19.45 -23.37 -13.07
C PRO A 473 18.75 -24.43 -12.21
N GLU A 474 19.46 -25.10 -11.29
CA GLU A 474 18.84 -26.09 -10.38
C GLU A 474 18.02 -25.40 -9.30
N SER A 475 18.45 -24.22 -8.84
CA SER A 475 17.66 -23.38 -7.94
C SER A 475 16.31 -22.95 -8.57
N LEU A 476 16.32 -22.61 -9.87
CA LEU A 476 15.11 -22.25 -10.64
C LEU A 476 14.14 -23.43 -10.78
N LYS A 477 14.66 -24.64 -11.07
CA LYS A 477 13.84 -25.86 -11.12
C LYS A 477 13.21 -26.19 -9.76
N GLY A 478 13.97 -25.98 -8.69
CA GLY A 478 13.48 -26.12 -7.32
C GLY A 478 12.31 -25.18 -7.04
N ALA A 479 12.47 -23.89 -7.34
CA ALA A 479 11.44 -22.88 -7.15
C ALA A 479 10.18 -23.16 -8.00
N ALA A 480 10.36 -23.63 -9.25
CA ALA A 480 9.25 -24.03 -10.10
C ALA A 480 8.41 -25.16 -9.49
N LYS A 481 9.06 -26.16 -8.90
CA LYS A 481 8.38 -27.29 -8.24
C LYS A 481 7.63 -26.85 -6.99
N ASP A 482 8.21 -25.92 -6.22
CA ASP A 482 7.58 -25.39 -5.01
C ASP A 482 6.32 -24.56 -5.37
N LEU A 483 6.38 -23.75 -6.45
CA LEU A 483 5.21 -23.06 -7.01
C LEU A 483 4.13 -24.03 -7.53
N GLU A 484 4.50 -25.05 -8.31
CA GLU A 484 3.53 -26.07 -8.77
C GLU A 484 2.80 -26.72 -7.58
N THR A 485 3.53 -26.94 -6.50
CA THR A 485 3.02 -27.48 -5.24
C THR A 485 2.14 -26.49 -4.47
N ALA A 486 2.28 -25.18 -4.71
CA ALA A 486 1.46 -24.10 -4.13
C ALA A 486 0.13 -23.86 -4.87
N ALA A 487 0.05 -24.14 -6.18
CA ALA A 487 -1.18 -24.00 -6.96
C ALA A 487 -2.31 -24.95 -6.51
N GLY A 488 -1.94 -26.16 -6.07
CA GLY A 488 -2.88 -27.18 -5.60
C GLY A 488 -3.73 -26.73 -4.41
N PRO A 489 -3.14 -26.22 -3.31
CA PRO A 489 -3.88 -25.63 -2.21
C PRO A 489 -4.83 -24.48 -2.63
N LEU A 490 -4.42 -23.57 -3.52
CA LEU A 490 -5.29 -22.48 -4.01
C LEU A 490 -6.50 -23.02 -4.78
N THR A 491 -6.29 -23.97 -5.69
CA THR A 491 -7.37 -24.62 -6.44
C THR A 491 -8.36 -25.31 -5.49
N ARG A 492 -7.85 -25.95 -4.42
CA ARG A 492 -8.72 -26.54 -3.39
C ARG A 492 -9.47 -25.48 -2.60
N ALA A 493 -8.84 -24.36 -2.26
CA ALA A 493 -9.51 -23.24 -1.60
C ALA A 493 -10.64 -22.68 -2.46
N ALA A 494 -10.38 -22.44 -3.76
CA ALA A 494 -11.39 -21.99 -4.72
C ALA A 494 -12.59 -22.95 -4.77
N ASN A 495 -12.34 -24.26 -4.91
CA ASN A 495 -13.40 -25.27 -4.93
C ASN A 495 -14.20 -25.34 -3.61
N ILE A 496 -13.54 -25.17 -2.46
CA ILE A 496 -14.22 -25.11 -1.16
C ILE A 496 -15.13 -23.88 -1.14
N VAL A 497 -14.61 -22.70 -1.49
CA VAL A 497 -15.34 -21.42 -1.50
C VAL A 497 -16.52 -21.46 -2.46
N GLY A 498 -16.34 -21.95 -3.69
CA GLY A 498 -17.42 -22.10 -4.69
C GLY A 498 -18.50 -23.09 -4.29
N GLY A 499 -18.21 -23.99 -3.34
CA GLY A 499 -19.20 -24.88 -2.73
C GLY A 499 -20.03 -24.24 -1.62
N ILE A 500 -19.71 -23.02 -1.19
CA ILE A 500 -20.42 -22.31 -0.11
C ILE A 500 -21.57 -21.52 -0.73
N THR A 501 -22.77 -21.70 -0.18
CA THR A 501 -23.93 -20.91 -0.57
C THR A 501 -24.73 -20.56 0.66
N VAL A 502 -24.86 -19.26 0.93
CA VAL A 502 -25.65 -18.73 2.05
C VAL A 502 -27.08 -18.48 1.57
N SER A 503 -28.06 -19.13 2.20
CA SER A 503 -29.47 -18.88 1.90
C SER A 503 -30.04 -17.83 2.85
N ALA A 504 -30.80 -16.87 2.32
CA ALA A 504 -31.57 -15.94 3.14
C ALA A 504 -32.53 -16.69 4.10
N GLY A 505 -33.04 -17.85 3.68
CA GLY A 505 -33.91 -18.68 4.52
C GLY A 505 -33.23 -19.19 5.79
N ASP A 506 -31.89 -19.37 5.79
CA ASP A 506 -31.14 -19.81 6.97
C ASP A 506 -31.03 -18.71 8.03
N LEU A 507 -31.44 -17.48 7.72
CA LEU A 507 -31.44 -16.32 8.63
C LEU A 507 -32.84 -15.94 9.11
N GLY A 508 -33.86 -16.71 8.74
CA GLY A 508 -35.26 -16.41 8.98
C GLY A 508 -35.85 -15.48 7.91
N LYS A 509 -37.19 -15.35 7.90
CA LYS A 509 -37.89 -14.52 6.92
C LYS A 509 -37.93 -13.07 7.39
N VAL A 510 -36.82 -12.37 7.23
CA VAL A 510 -36.69 -10.92 7.49
C VAL A 510 -36.14 -10.20 6.27
N SER A 511 -36.43 -8.91 6.11
CA SER A 511 -36.08 -8.15 4.89
C SER A 511 -34.56 -8.10 4.65
N ALA A 512 -33.76 -7.93 5.69
CA ALA A 512 -32.30 -7.82 5.57
C ALA A 512 -31.58 -9.16 5.27
N ALA A 513 -32.25 -10.31 5.45
CA ALA A 513 -31.64 -11.61 5.20
C ALA A 513 -31.21 -11.80 3.74
N SER A 514 -32.02 -11.28 2.80
CA SER A 514 -31.71 -11.32 1.36
C SER A 514 -30.50 -10.46 1.00
N THR A 515 -30.40 -9.26 1.58
CA THR A 515 -29.27 -8.35 1.42
C THR A 515 -27.98 -8.98 1.93
N PHE A 516 -28.00 -9.52 3.16
CA PHE A 516 -26.84 -10.18 3.73
C PHE A 516 -26.39 -11.40 2.90
N ALA A 517 -27.33 -12.29 2.53
CA ALA A 517 -27.00 -13.47 1.75
C ALA A 517 -26.40 -13.08 0.38
N THR A 518 -26.94 -12.05 -0.27
CA THR A 518 -26.42 -11.53 -1.55
C THR A 518 -25.03 -10.96 -1.40
N ALA A 519 -24.79 -10.14 -0.36
CA ALA A 519 -23.48 -9.56 -0.08
C ALA A 519 -22.41 -10.64 0.12
N VAL A 520 -22.69 -11.63 0.99
CA VAL A 520 -21.73 -12.71 1.26
C VAL A 520 -21.51 -13.60 0.04
N ASN A 521 -22.56 -14.01 -0.67
CA ASN A 521 -22.40 -14.86 -1.85
C ASN A 521 -21.65 -14.15 -2.98
N THR A 522 -21.81 -12.83 -3.12
CA THR A 522 -21.04 -12.02 -4.08
C THR A 522 -19.56 -12.04 -3.75
N GLU A 523 -19.20 -11.81 -2.49
CA GLU A 523 -17.79 -11.81 -2.06
C GLU A 523 -17.16 -13.20 -2.09
N LEU A 524 -17.94 -14.26 -1.79
CA LEU A 524 -17.51 -15.66 -1.98
C LEU A 524 -17.21 -15.94 -3.45
N GLY A 525 -18.10 -15.56 -4.38
CA GLY A 525 -17.88 -15.78 -5.82
C GLY A 525 -16.68 -14.98 -6.37
N ARG A 526 -16.45 -13.76 -5.87
CA ARG A 526 -15.25 -12.96 -6.18
C ARG A 526 -13.99 -13.66 -5.66
N SER A 527 -14.02 -14.16 -4.43
CA SER A 527 -12.91 -14.89 -3.81
C SER A 527 -12.61 -16.20 -4.54
N GLU A 528 -13.63 -16.97 -4.94
CA GLU A 528 -13.46 -18.17 -5.76
C GLU A 528 -12.72 -17.85 -7.07
N THR A 529 -13.20 -16.85 -7.81
CA THR A 529 -12.61 -16.43 -9.10
C THR A 529 -11.18 -15.94 -8.92
N SER A 530 -10.93 -15.17 -7.86
CA SER A 530 -9.61 -14.63 -7.52
C SER A 530 -8.62 -15.73 -7.14
N LEU A 531 -9.04 -16.70 -6.32
CA LEU A 531 -8.23 -17.86 -5.93
C LEU A 531 -7.90 -18.77 -7.13
N ASP A 532 -8.86 -19.04 -8.02
CA ASP A 532 -8.63 -19.81 -9.25
C ASP A 532 -7.67 -19.07 -10.21
N THR A 533 -7.83 -17.75 -10.33
CA THR A 533 -6.92 -16.91 -11.11
C THR A 533 -5.51 -16.92 -10.51
N GLY A 534 -5.40 -16.83 -9.18
CA GLY A 534 -4.15 -16.94 -8.43
C GLY A 534 -3.47 -18.29 -8.65
N ALA A 535 -4.21 -19.39 -8.60
CA ALA A 535 -3.67 -20.72 -8.90
C ALA A 535 -3.08 -20.80 -10.32
N LYS A 536 -3.80 -20.29 -11.32
CA LYS A 536 -3.31 -20.22 -12.72
C LYS A 536 -2.12 -19.29 -12.88
N ALA A 537 -2.01 -18.24 -12.08
CA ALA A 537 -0.86 -17.34 -12.08
C ALA A 537 0.38 -18.04 -11.49
N VAL A 538 0.23 -18.76 -10.38
CA VAL A 538 1.27 -19.61 -9.78
C VAL A 538 1.78 -20.65 -10.79
N GLU A 539 0.88 -21.37 -11.46
CA GLU A 539 1.26 -22.37 -12.49
C GLU A 539 2.02 -21.75 -13.65
N ARG A 540 1.60 -20.57 -14.11
CA ARG A 540 2.31 -19.84 -15.18
C ARG A 540 3.71 -19.42 -14.74
N THR A 541 3.86 -18.89 -13.53
CA THR A 541 5.18 -18.51 -12.98
C THR A 541 6.10 -19.73 -12.84
N SER A 542 5.57 -20.89 -12.41
CA SER A 542 6.30 -22.16 -12.38
C SER A 542 6.78 -22.61 -13.77
N ALA A 543 5.89 -22.55 -14.77
CA ALA A 543 6.24 -22.91 -16.15
C ALA A 543 7.32 -22.00 -16.74
N MET A 544 7.28 -20.69 -16.44
CA MET A 544 8.30 -19.73 -16.86
C MET A 544 9.66 -20.05 -16.25
N LEU A 545 9.73 -20.33 -14.95
CA LEU A 545 10.98 -20.72 -14.29
C LEU A 545 11.58 -21.99 -14.91
N THR A 546 10.75 -22.99 -15.21
CA THR A 546 11.18 -24.21 -15.90
C THR A 546 11.75 -23.91 -17.29
N GLY A 547 11.13 -22.99 -18.03
CA GLY A 547 11.61 -22.51 -19.31
C GLY A 547 12.97 -21.82 -19.20
N ASN A 548 13.10 -20.87 -18.27
CA ASN A 548 14.34 -20.13 -18.03
C ASN A 548 15.49 -21.06 -17.62
N ALA A 549 15.25 -21.99 -16.69
CA ALA A 549 16.23 -22.97 -16.29
C ALA A 549 16.79 -23.77 -17.48
N ARG A 550 15.93 -24.17 -18.42
CA ARG A 550 16.36 -24.87 -19.64
C ARG A 550 17.19 -23.98 -20.56
N THR A 551 16.80 -22.72 -20.74
CA THR A 551 17.51 -21.76 -21.59
C THR A 551 18.93 -21.50 -21.06
N TYR A 552 19.08 -21.30 -19.75
CA TYR A 552 20.39 -21.08 -19.13
C TYR A 552 21.28 -22.33 -19.23
N THR A 553 20.76 -23.53 -18.90
CA THR A 553 21.52 -24.78 -19.08
C THR A 553 22.00 -24.97 -20.54
N ASN A 554 21.14 -24.71 -21.52
CA ASN A 554 21.52 -24.86 -22.93
C ASN A 554 22.59 -23.84 -23.37
N THR A 555 22.57 -22.64 -22.79
CA THR A 555 23.55 -21.57 -23.09
C THR A 555 24.91 -21.91 -22.48
N ASP A 556 24.93 -22.38 -21.23
CA ASP A 556 26.14 -22.84 -20.55
C ASP A 556 26.78 -24.04 -21.27
N ASP A 557 25.96 -25.02 -21.68
CA ASP A 557 26.42 -26.18 -22.45
C ASP A 557 27.03 -25.76 -23.80
N TRP A 558 26.42 -24.80 -24.50
CA TRP A 558 26.94 -24.29 -25.78
C TRP A 558 28.25 -23.50 -25.60
N ALA A 559 28.34 -22.67 -24.56
CA ALA A 559 29.56 -21.93 -24.23
C ALA A 559 30.70 -22.90 -23.85
N ALA A 560 30.40 -23.91 -23.03
CA ALA A 560 31.35 -24.95 -22.66
C ALA A 560 31.84 -25.74 -23.88
N ASP A 561 30.94 -26.16 -24.78
CA ASP A 561 31.30 -26.87 -26.01
C ASP A 561 32.16 -26.02 -26.96
N SER A 562 31.87 -24.71 -27.05
CA SER A 562 32.63 -23.76 -27.88
C SER A 562 34.04 -23.51 -27.33
N ILE A 563 34.20 -23.54 -26.01
CA ILE A 563 35.51 -23.42 -25.34
C ILE A 563 36.31 -24.73 -25.43
N HIS A 564 35.64 -25.89 -25.40
CA HIS A 564 36.30 -27.21 -25.48
C HIS A 564 36.63 -27.63 -26.93
N ARG A 565 36.07 -26.97 -27.94
CA ARG A 565 36.41 -27.16 -29.36
C ARG A 565 36.83 -25.86 -30.05
N PRO A 566 37.98 -25.26 -29.68
CA PRO A 566 38.50 -24.11 -30.40
C PRO A 566 39.04 -24.60 -31.76
N GLY A 567 38.20 -24.48 -32.78
CA GLY A 567 38.56 -24.71 -34.18
C GLY A 567 37.96 -25.98 -34.79
N MET A 568 36.81 -25.81 -35.46
CA MET A 568 36.65 -26.37 -36.80
C MET A 568 35.91 -25.34 -37.68
N PRO A 569 36.40 -25.08 -38.90
CA PRO A 569 35.73 -24.22 -39.88
C PRO A 569 34.42 -24.81 -40.40
#